data_AF-A0A7S1NAR8-F1
#
_entry.id   AF-A0A7S1NAR8-F1
#
_cell.length_a   1.000
_cell.length_b   1.000
_cell.length_c   1.000
_cell.angle_alpha   90.00
_cell.angle_beta   90.00
_cell.angle_gamma   90.00
#
_symmetry.space_group_name_H-M   'P 1'
#
loop_
_entity.id
_entity.type
_entity.pdbx_description
1 polymer ?
#
loop_
_entity_poly.entity_id
_entity_poly.type
_entity_poly.pdbx_seq_one_letter_code
_entity_poly.pdbx_strand_id
1 'polypeptide(L)'
;QTPPSDGTFNGHVPFFPWHPDPCPHLLAGSNLPAPGPRPIPNPPQEGEMPGSPLAPPAEPPLMTQTAPPLRDGSFLSPPEGELVSKHSYDFHTKKWTVTQMRVRIDHYPFDEGSLRSVFYMKNLSKPLGPTQDWVAKISKTPNEPEESYFKEVEVHMLADHYAKEFCRRAPPKLIQYIEAAVIECHDRVPSTPGQRVLFSIEPYIHGQFVKFLNNFGWVHPGIIHHPYGNSPQAFAHWTWCASNGEVLVIDIQGTTDHNNVDRYTDPQAHTSASSKIDLMSKADLKENGIDKFFESHRCNEICSFLRLPPGKTWEGPYVPPPEVPLMIDFNRMALPPGAPR
;
A
#
# COMPACT_ATOMS: atom_id res chain seq x y z
N GLN A 1 29.33 -48.28 -49.04
CA GLN A 1 28.63 -49.55 -48.81
C GLN A 1 27.69 -49.36 -47.63
N THR A 2 26.46 -49.81 -47.80
CA THR A 2 25.30 -49.80 -46.89
C THR A 2 25.51 -50.54 -45.55
N PRO A 3 24.67 -50.29 -44.52
CA PRO A 3 24.66 -50.98 -43.21
C PRO A 3 23.86 -52.31 -43.27
N PRO A 4 23.75 -53.10 -42.18
CA PRO A 4 22.59 -53.04 -41.23
C PRO A 4 23.00 -53.49 -39.78
N SER A 5 22.18 -53.74 -38.73
CA SER A 5 20.76 -54.10 -38.54
C SER A 5 20.34 -54.02 -37.05
N ASP A 6 19.03 -53.84 -36.84
CA ASP A 6 18.20 -53.86 -35.61
C ASP A 6 18.20 -55.16 -34.76
N GLY A 7 17.59 -55.06 -33.56
CA GLY A 7 17.06 -56.21 -32.81
C GLY A 7 16.37 -55.88 -31.47
N THR A 8 15.04 -55.70 -31.51
CA THR A 8 14.02 -55.49 -30.44
C THR A 8 13.80 -56.68 -29.48
N PHE A 9 13.21 -56.47 -28.27
CA PHE A 9 11.88 -57.02 -27.86
C PHE A 9 11.37 -56.65 -26.43
N ASN A 10 10.04 -56.57 -26.35
CA ASN A 10 9.07 -56.28 -25.28
C ASN A 10 9.08 -57.14 -23.99
N GLY A 11 8.39 -56.67 -22.93
CA GLY A 11 7.36 -57.50 -22.26
C GLY A 11 7.22 -57.46 -20.72
N HIS A 12 6.19 -56.75 -20.24
CA HIS A 12 5.23 -56.98 -19.13
C HIS A 12 5.44 -57.99 -17.96
N VAL A 13 5.04 -57.50 -16.78
CA VAL A 13 4.59 -58.07 -15.47
C VAL A 13 3.85 -59.43 -15.50
N PRO A 14 3.85 -60.24 -14.41
CA PRO A 14 2.77 -60.24 -13.35
C PRO A 14 3.26 -60.61 -11.91
N PHE A 15 2.71 -60.14 -10.77
CA PHE A 15 1.44 -60.38 -10.03
C PHE A 15 1.29 -61.72 -9.23
N PHE A 16 1.28 -61.60 -7.87
CA PHE A 16 0.64 -62.40 -6.77
C PHE A 16 0.95 -63.91 -6.56
N PRO A 17 0.49 -64.58 -5.46
CA PRO A 17 0.06 -64.16 -4.08
C PRO A 17 0.60 -65.09 -2.94
N TRP A 18 0.34 -64.79 -1.64
CA TRP A 18 -0.17 -65.75 -0.61
C TRP A 18 -0.21 -65.18 0.84
N HIS A 19 -1.37 -65.32 1.50
CA HIS A 19 -1.67 -65.44 2.94
C HIS A 19 -2.18 -66.89 3.18
N PRO A 20 -2.40 -67.48 4.39
CA PRO A 20 -2.41 -66.95 5.79
C PRO A 20 -1.75 -67.87 6.90
N ASP A 21 -1.60 -67.33 8.14
CA ASP A 21 -1.70 -67.90 9.53
C ASP A 21 -1.23 -69.34 9.95
N PRO A 22 -1.16 -69.74 11.26
CA PRO A 22 -1.04 -69.02 12.57
C PRO A 22 0.01 -69.63 13.59
N CYS A 23 0.20 -68.95 14.74
CA CYS A 23 0.58 -69.33 16.16
C CYS A 23 1.14 -70.75 16.53
N PRO A 24 1.91 -70.95 17.65
CA PRO A 24 1.49 -70.58 19.03
C PRO A 24 2.53 -70.46 20.21
N HIS A 25 1.98 -70.09 21.38
CA HIS A 25 2.34 -70.42 22.79
C HIS A 25 3.52 -69.77 23.53
N LEU A 26 3.20 -69.06 24.64
CA LEU A 26 3.47 -69.55 26.02
C LEU A 26 2.68 -68.77 27.10
N LEU A 27 2.24 -69.53 28.11
CA LEU A 27 1.28 -69.23 29.18
C LEU A 27 1.99 -68.96 30.53
N ALA A 28 1.39 -68.11 31.37
CA ALA A 28 1.25 -68.20 32.85
C ALA A 28 0.70 -66.84 33.36
N GLY A 29 -0.29 -66.65 34.24
CA GLY A 29 -1.09 -67.53 35.12
C GLY A 29 -1.21 -66.87 36.51
N SER A 30 -2.37 -66.31 36.90
CA SER A 30 -3.01 -66.39 38.25
C SER A 30 -4.14 -65.32 38.53
N ASN A 31 -5.37 -65.87 38.65
CA ASN A 31 -6.65 -65.51 39.34
C ASN A 31 -6.62 -64.50 40.53
N LEU A 32 -7.62 -63.66 40.92
CA LEU A 32 -9.10 -63.38 40.75
C LEU A 32 -9.38 -62.02 41.50
N PRO A 33 -10.60 -61.40 41.67
CA PRO A 33 -11.98 -61.65 41.19
C PRO A 33 -12.69 -60.40 40.54
N ALA A 34 -13.91 -60.58 40.04
CA ALA A 34 -14.74 -59.52 39.40
C ALA A 34 -15.50 -58.60 40.40
N PRO A 35 -15.71 -57.32 40.03
CA PRO A 35 -16.92 -56.61 40.45
C PRO A 35 -17.53 -55.68 39.36
N GLY A 36 -18.83 -55.88 39.07
CA GLY A 36 -19.85 -54.87 38.71
C GLY A 36 -19.65 -53.92 37.50
N PRO A 37 -20.72 -53.52 36.80
CA PRO A 37 -20.63 -52.54 35.72
C PRO A 37 -20.32 -51.14 36.32
N ARG A 38 -19.25 -50.51 35.85
CA ARG A 38 -18.91 -49.11 36.15
C ARG A 38 -19.31 -48.20 34.98
N PRO A 39 -19.64 -46.92 35.24
CA PRO A 39 -20.20 -46.00 34.26
C PRO A 39 -19.21 -45.66 33.15
N ILE A 40 -19.72 -45.43 31.94
CA ILE A 40 -19.00 -44.97 30.76
C ILE A 40 -18.36 -43.60 31.08
N PRO A 41 -17.03 -43.41 30.94
CA PRO A 41 -16.41 -42.09 30.99
C PRO A 41 -16.74 -41.30 29.72
N ASN A 42 -17.00 -39.99 29.87
CA ASN A 42 -17.13 -39.08 28.74
C ASN A 42 -15.86 -39.09 27.85
N PRO A 43 -16.02 -38.88 26.53
CA PRO A 43 -14.89 -38.82 25.60
C PRO A 43 -13.94 -37.65 25.96
N PRO A 44 -12.64 -37.79 25.65
CA PRO A 44 -11.64 -36.77 25.93
C PRO A 44 -11.94 -35.48 25.17
N GLN A 45 -11.77 -34.33 25.85
CA GLN A 45 -11.76 -33.01 25.23
C GLN A 45 -10.59 -32.94 24.24
N GLU A 46 -10.91 -32.66 22.97
CA GLU A 46 -9.92 -32.43 21.92
C GLU A 46 -9.07 -31.20 22.27
N GLY A 47 -7.75 -31.40 22.25
CA GLY A 47 -6.75 -30.38 22.51
C GLY A 47 -6.66 -29.35 21.38
N GLU A 48 -6.13 -28.19 21.75
CA GLU A 48 -5.89 -27.03 20.89
C GLU A 48 -5.02 -27.40 19.66
N MET A 49 -5.58 -27.17 18.48
CA MET A 49 -4.86 -27.19 17.20
C MET A 49 -4.03 -25.90 17.06
N PRO A 50 -2.81 -25.95 16.47
CA PRO A 50 -2.04 -24.75 16.17
C PRO A 50 -2.80 -23.89 15.13
N GLY A 51 -2.76 -22.59 15.36
CA GLY A 51 -3.62 -21.58 14.73
C GLY A 51 -3.77 -21.70 13.22
N SER A 52 -5.03 -21.61 12.78
CA SER A 52 -5.37 -21.37 11.38
C SER A 52 -4.69 -20.08 10.88
N PRO A 53 -4.22 -20.03 9.62
CA PRO A 53 -3.77 -18.77 9.03
C PRO A 53 -4.90 -17.75 9.13
N LEU A 54 -4.58 -16.55 9.60
CA LEU A 54 -5.50 -15.41 9.66
C LEU A 54 -6.21 -15.28 8.30
N ALA A 55 -7.54 -15.31 8.33
CA ALA A 55 -8.34 -15.00 7.15
C ALA A 55 -7.91 -13.62 6.62
N PRO A 56 -7.82 -13.44 5.29
CA PRO A 56 -7.54 -12.12 4.73
C PRO A 56 -8.59 -11.13 5.25
N PRO A 57 -8.22 -9.85 5.49
CA PRO A 57 -9.19 -8.84 5.88
C PRO A 57 -10.33 -8.81 4.86
N ALA A 58 -11.57 -8.70 5.35
CA ALA A 58 -12.76 -8.63 4.52
C ALA A 58 -12.60 -7.59 3.41
N GLU A 59 -13.00 -7.95 2.19
CA GLU A 59 -12.94 -7.07 1.02
C GLU A 59 -13.63 -5.73 1.32
N PRO A 60 -12.95 -4.59 1.14
CA PRO A 60 -13.61 -3.31 1.30
C PRO A 60 -14.69 -3.15 0.21
N PRO A 61 -15.87 -2.58 0.54
CA PRO A 61 -16.87 -2.23 -0.46
C PRO A 61 -16.21 -1.36 -1.54
N LEU A 62 -16.67 -1.47 -2.79
CA LEU A 62 -16.15 -0.74 -3.95
C LEU A 62 -15.96 0.76 -3.58
N MET A 63 -14.72 1.16 -3.27
CA MET A 63 -14.41 2.46 -2.66
C MET A 63 -14.32 3.55 -3.72
N THR A 64 -15.43 3.80 -4.41
CA THR A 64 -15.66 5.10 -5.03
C THR A 64 -16.24 6.01 -3.95
N GLN A 65 -15.38 6.73 -3.24
CA GLN A 65 -15.83 7.78 -2.34
C GLN A 65 -15.78 9.08 -3.13
N THR A 66 -16.94 9.65 -3.47
CA THR A 66 -16.96 11.10 -3.73
C THR A 66 -16.57 11.76 -2.43
N ALA A 67 -15.43 12.46 -2.41
CA ALA A 67 -15.07 13.27 -1.26
C ALA A 67 -16.29 14.17 -0.95
N PRO A 68 -16.79 14.19 0.29
CA PRO A 68 -17.88 15.08 0.64
C PRO A 68 -17.50 16.49 0.17
N PRO A 69 -18.44 17.27 -0.38
CA PRO A 69 -18.13 18.66 -0.70
C PRO A 69 -17.60 19.33 0.57
N LEU A 70 -16.51 20.09 0.44
CA LEU A 70 -16.03 21.00 1.48
C LEU A 70 -17.26 21.66 2.07
N ARG A 71 -17.49 21.50 3.39
CA ARG A 71 -18.64 22.11 4.06
C ARG A 71 -18.71 23.57 3.62
N ASP A 72 -19.74 23.89 2.85
CA ASP A 72 -19.97 25.24 2.36
C ASP A 72 -20.31 26.10 3.60
N GLY A 73 -19.29 26.69 4.21
CA GLY A 73 -19.46 27.91 5.00
C GLY A 73 -19.19 27.90 6.50
N SER A 74 -19.00 26.79 7.22
CA SER A 74 -18.60 26.92 8.64
C SER A 74 -17.73 25.78 9.16
N PHE A 75 -16.42 25.93 9.00
CA PHE A 75 -15.47 25.36 9.95
C PHE A 75 -15.92 25.73 11.37
N LEU A 76 -15.94 24.77 12.29
CA LEU A 76 -16.34 25.03 13.68
C LEU A 76 -15.20 25.62 14.51
N SER A 77 -13.97 25.52 14.01
CA SER A 77 -12.80 26.15 14.62
C SER A 77 -12.79 27.67 14.45
N PRO A 78 -12.09 28.42 15.31
CA PRO A 78 -12.00 29.87 15.20
C PRO A 78 -11.41 30.35 13.87
N PRO A 79 -11.91 31.47 13.29
CA PRO A 79 -11.49 31.97 11.98
C PRO A 79 -10.03 32.44 11.93
N GLU A 80 -9.46 32.87 13.05
CA GLU A 80 -8.05 33.28 13.18
C GLU A 80 -7.06 32.12 12.97
N GLY A 81 -7.53 30.88 13.11
CA GLY A 81 -6.69 29.68 13.08
C GLY A 81 -5.59 29.67 14.14
N GLU A 82 -4.73 28.67 14.07
CA GLU A 82 -3.58 28.48 14.96
C GLU A 82 -2.27 28.57 14.18
N LEU A 83 -1.20 28.99 14.85
CA LEU A 83 0.14 29.00 14.30
C LEU A 83 0.81 27.65 14.57
N VAL A 84 1.32 27.01 13.53
CA VAL A 84 1.91 25.67 13.59
C VAL A 84 3.30 25.66 12.98
N SER A 85 4.13 24.71 13.44
CA SER A 85 5.38 24.37 12.73
C SER A 85 5.05 23.36 11.63
N LYS A 86 5.39 23.68 10.37
CA LYS A 86 5.30 22.76 9.24
C LYS A 86 6.67 22.16 8.95
N HIS A 87 6.76 20.84 9.08
CA HIS A 87 7.92 20.02 8.77
C HIS A 87 7.78 19.47 7.35
N SER A 88 8.74 19.77 6.48
CA SER A 88 8.78 19.30 5.08
C SER A 88 10.07 18.55 4.82
N TYR A 89 9.97 17.43 4.12
CA TYR A 89 11.10 16.54 3.84
C TYR A 89 11.59 16.70 2.40
N ASP A 90 12.89 16.84 2.20
CA ASP A 90 13.52 16.80 0.89
C ASP A 90 14.18 15.43 0.65
N PHE A 91 13.68 14.71 -0.36
CA PHE A 91 14.11 13.35 -0.67
C PHE A 91 15.58 13.25 -1.08
N HIS A 92 16.15 14.26 -1.75
CA HIS A 92 17.50 14.17 -2.30
C HIS A 92 18.56 14.49 -1.24
N THR A 93 18.31 15.52 -0.45
CA THR A 93 19.21 15.96 0.63
C THR A 93 19.02 15.15 1.91
N LYS A 94 17.92 14.39 2.03
CA LYS A 94 17.52 13.63 3.22
C LYS A 94 17.36 14.52 4.46
N LYS A 95 16.93 15.77 4.25
CA LYS A 95 16.81 16.78 5.31
C LYS A 95 15.38 17.21 5.50
N TRP A 96 15.04 17.38 6.78
CA TRP A 96 13.82 18.05 7.21
C TRP A 96 14.06 19.56 7.29
N THR A 97 13.08 20.33 6.86
CA THR A 97 13.02 21.78 7.04
C THR A 97 11.77 22.12 7.83
N VAL A 98 11.87 23.15 8.67
CA VAL A 98 10.75 23.62 9.50
C VAL A 98 10.44 25.05 9.13
N THR A 99 9.18 25.32 8.83
CA THR A 99 8.64 26.65 8.54
C THR A 99 7.43 26.91 9.44
N GLN A 100 7.05 28.18 9.57
CA GLN A 100 5.81 28.53 10.27
C GLN A 100 4.66 28.61 9.27
N MET A 101 3.49 28.13 9.66
CA MET A 101 2.26 28.19 8.86
C MET A 101 1.09 28.52 9.77
N ARG A 102 0.11 29.27 9.27
CA ARG A 102 -1.16 29.47 9.96
C ARG A 102 -2.22 28.58 9.34
N VAL A 103 -2.86 27.76 10.16
CA VAL A 103 -3.86 26.79 9.69
C VAL A 103 -5.15 26.91 10.49
N ARG A 104 -6.25 26.49 9.89
CA ARG A 104 -7.53 26.27 10.57
C ARG A 104 -7.95 24.85 10.30
N ILE A 105 -7.98 24.00 11.32
CA ILE A 105 -8.38 22.59 11.21
C ILE A 105 -9.78 22.47 11.79
N ASP A 106 -10.70 21.76 11.13
CA ASP A 106 -12.06 21.58 11.65
C ASP A 106 -12.07 20.70 12.92
N HIS A 107 -13.12 20.81 13.73
CA HIS A 107 -13.22 20.09 15.00
C HIS A 107 -13.57 18.61 14.83
N TYR A 108 -14.30 18.29 13.76
CA TYR A 108 -14.76 16.93 13.49
C TYR A 108 -14.17 16.43 12.17
N PRO A 109 -13.79 15.14 12.11
CA PRO A 109 -13.37 14.56 10.86
C PRO A 109 -14.57 14.48 9.91
N PHE A 110 -14.31 14.65 8.61
CA PHE A 110 -15.31 14.46 7.56
C PHE A 110 -15.23 13.09 6.91
N ASP A 111 -14.09 12.41 7.06
CA ASP A 111 -13.81 11.10 6.52
C ASP A 111 -12.84 10.34 7.43
N GLU A 112 -12.81 9.03 7.28
CA GLU A 112 -12.03 8.13 8.11
C GLU A 112 -11.50 6.94 7.29
N GLY A 113 -10.19 6.76 7.32
CA GLY A 113 -9.54 5.54 6.83
C GLY A 113 -9.47 4.47 7.91
N SER A 114 -8.81 3.35 7.59
CA SER A 114 -8.55 2.27 8.54
C SER A 114 -7.68 2.72 9.73
N LEU A 115 -6.72 3.62 9.49
CA LEU A 115 -5.71 4.02 10.48
C LEU A 115 -5.83 5.47 10.95
N ARG A 116 -6.52 6.34 10.21
CA ARG A 116 -6.51 7.79 10.44
C ARG A 116 -7.90 8.40 10.30
N SER A 117 -8.17 9.44 11.08
CA SER A 117 -9.31 10.32 10.89
C SER A 117 -8.86 11.55 10.09
N VAL A 118 -9.69 12.01 9.16
CA VAL A 118 -9.38 13.05 8.18
C VAL A 118 -10.24 14.29 8.42
N PHE A 119 -9.60 15.42 8.60
CA PHE A 119 -10.21 16.70 8.93
C PHE A 119 -10.03 17.67 7.77
N TYR A 120 -11.04 18.52 7.54
CA TYR A 120 -10.84 19.67 6.68
C TYR A 120 -9.83 20.61 7.32
N MET A 121 -8.94 21.18 6.50
CA MET A 121 -7.99 22.18 6.89
C MET A 121 -7.99 23.35 5.90
N LYS A 122 -7.87 24.58 6.40
CA LYS A 122 -7.49 25.74 5.59
C LYS A 122 -6.06 26.13 5.89
N ASN A 123 -5.24 26.26 4.85
CA ASN A 123 -3.94 26.91 4.92
C ASN A 123 -4.12 28.43 4.79
N LEU A 124 -4.18 29.13 5.91
CA LEU A 124 -4.42 30.58 5.97
C LEU A 124 -3.19 31.40 5.52
N SER A 125 -2.04 30.76 5.27
CA SER A 125 -0.86 31.39 4.68
C SER A 125 -0.94 31.48 3.14
N LYS A 126 -1.95 30.87 2.51
CA LYS A 126 -2.19 30.94 1.05
C LYS A 126 -3.26 31.99 0.70
N PRO A 127 -3.28 32.52 -0.54
CA PRO A 127 -4.34 33.44 -1.00
C PRO A 127 -5.73 32.78 -0.94
N LEU A 128 -6.78 33.58 -0.68
CA LEU A 128 -8.16 33.11 -0.65
C LEU A 128 -8.53 32.34 -1.92
N GLY A 129 -9.07 31.14 -1.75
CA GLY A 129 -9.50 30.26 -2.85
C GLY A 129 -9.07 28.81 -2.65
N PRO A 130 -9.20 27.96 -3.69
CA PRO A 130 -8.96 26.51 -3.59
C PRO A 130 -7.56 26.13 -3.12
N THR A 131 -6.56 27.00 -3.29
CA THR A 131 -5.19 26.73 -2.82
C THR A 131 -5.05 26.70 -1.29
N GLN A 132 -6.05 27.22 -0.57
CA GLN A 132 -6.15 27.10 0.88
C GLN A 132 -6.75 25.76 1.31
N ASP A 133 -7.33 24.98 0.41
CA ASP A 133 -8.07 23.76 0.76
C ASP A 133 -7.09 22.60 0.96
N TRP A 134 -7.01 22.13 2.20
CA TRP A 134 -6.10 21.09 2.63
C TRP A 134 -6.87 20.09 3.50
N VAL A 135 -6.23 18.98 3.79
CA VAL A 135 -6.70 18.02 4.80
C VAL A 135 -5.62 17.84 5.87
N ALA A 136 -6.06 17.56 7.09
CA ALA A 136 -5.21 17.14 8.19
C ALA A 136 -5.62 15.74 8.63
N LYS A 137 -4.65 14.85 8.81
CA LYS A 137 -4.84 13.45 9.17
C LYS A 137 -4.15 13.16 10.50
N ILE A 138 -4.86 12.48 11.40
CA ILE A 138 -4.32 12.05 12.70
C ILE A 138 -4.55 10.56 12.89
N SER A 139 -3.59 9.86 13.49
CA SER A 139 -3.69 8.44 13.79
C SER A 139 -4.83 8.15 14.77
N LYS A 140 -5.57 7.07 14.50
CA LYS A 140 -6.55 6.49 15.41
C LYS A 140 -5.90 5.62 16.49
N THR A 141 -4.66 5.21 16.28
CA THR A 141 -3.91 4.38 17.22
C THR A 141 -3.60 5.19 18.48
N PRO A 142 -4.00 4.72 19.67
CA PRO A 142 -3.61 5.36 20.92
C PRO A 142 -2.08 5.37 21.07
N ASN A 143 -1.52 6.52 21.47
CA ASN A 143 -0.07 6.69 21.66
C ASN A 143 0.76 6.37 20.40
N GLU A 144 0.26 6.66 19.19
CA GLU A 144 1.06 6.49 17.97
C GLU A 144 2.43 7.19 18.15
N PRO A 145 3.56 6.50 17.90
CA PRO A 145 4.86 7.13 17.92
C PRO A 145 4.91 8.31 16.96
N GLU A 146 5.41 9.45 17.43
CA GLU A 146 5.51 10.67 16.61
C GLU A 146 6.30 10.45 15.32
N GLU A 147 7.34 9.61 15.39
CA GLU A 147 8.19 9.27 14.25
C GLU A 147 7.41 8.62 13.11
N SER A 148 6.27 7.95 13.37
CA SER A 148 5.41 7.39 12.33
C SER A 148 4.92 8.46 11.34
N TYR A 149 4.56 9.66 11.81
CA TYR A 149 4.11 10.76 10.94
C TYR A 149 5.24 11.22 9.99
N PHE A 150 6.48 11.26 10.49
CA PHE A 150 7.63 11.62 9.69
C PHE A 150 7.97 10.53 8.68
N LYS A 151 7.90 9.25 9.07
CA LYS A 151 8.10 8.11 8.16
C LYS A 151 7.06 8.02 7.06
N GLU A 152 5.79 8.32 7.35
CA GLU A 152 4.74 8.43 6.32
C GLU A 152 5.13 9.45 5.24
N VAL A 153 5.56 10.65 5.64
CA VAL A 153 5.99 11.69 4.68
C VAL A 153 7.28 11.30 3.96
N GLU A 154 8.23 10.62 4.60
CA GLU A 154 9.42 10.10 3.90
C GLU A 154 9.06 9.11 2.77
N VAL A 155 8.12 8.19 3.03
CA VAL A 155 7.58 7.26 2.01
C VAL A 155 6.84 8.02 0.92
N HIS A 156 6.07 9.06 1.29
CA HIS A 156 5.37 9.90 0.33
C HIS A 156 6.34 10.61 -0.62
N MET A 157 7.43 11.16 -0.10
CA MET A 157 8.44 11.85 -0.91
C MET A 157 9.27 10.87 -1.77
N LEU A 158 9.44 9.62 -1.33
CA LEU A 158 10.00 8.53 -2.16
C LEU A 158 9.10 8.23 -3.35
N ALA A 159 7.78 8.13 -3.13
CA ALA A 159 6.80 7.92 -4.20
C ALA A 159 6.76 9.10 -5.19
N ASP A 160 6.80 10.34 -4.69
CA ASP A 160 6.89 11.56 -5.51
C ASP A 160 8.16 11.58 -6.37
N HIS A 161 9.31 11.18 -5.82
CA HIS A 161 10.55 11.05 -6.58
C HIS A 161 10.39 10.07 -7.75
N TYR A 162 9.90 8.85 -7.49
CA TYR A 162 9.68 7.87 -8.55
C TYR A 162 8.62 8.31 -9.56
N ALA A 163 7.59 9.03 -9.15
CA ALA A 163 6.57 9.57 -10.05
C ALA A 163 7.16 10.61 -11.01
N LYS A 164 8.08 11.45 -10.55
CA LYS A 164 8.83 12.39 -11.41
C LYS A 164 9.75 11.64 -12.37
N GLU A 165 10.46 10.61 -11.92
CA GLU A 165 11.28 9.74 -12.79
C GLU A 165 10.43 9.01 -13.85
N PHE A 166 9.27 8.51 -13.46
CA PHE A 166 8.29 7.90 -14.37
C PHE A 166 7.84 8.91 -15.43
N CYS A 167 7.48 10.13 -15.05
CA CYS A 167 7.05 11.17 -15.99
C CYS A 167 8.17 11.64 -16.94
N ARG A 168 9.44 11.59 -16.52
CA ARG A 168 10.59 11.85 -17.41
C ARG A 168 10.69 10.83 -18.55
N ARG A 169 10.03 9.67 -18.46
CA ARG A 169 9.94 8.69 -19.56
C ARG A 169 8.86 9.03 -20.59
N ALA A 170 8.15 10.16 -20.42
CA ALA A 170 7.04 10.58 -21.26
C ALA A 170 5.96 9.48 -21.49
N PRO A 171 5.45 8.85 -20.42
CA PRO A 171 4.41 7.85 -20.54
C PRO A 171 3.14 8.47 -21.16
N PRO A 172 2.26 7.67 -21.78
CA PRO A 172 1.03 8.17 -22.39
C PRO A 172 0.10 8.95 -21.45
N LYS A 173 0.21 8.70 -20.14
CA LYS A 173 -0.53 9.40 -19.10
C LYS A 173 0.40 9.77 -17.95
N LEU A 174 0.35 11.03 -17.54
CA LEU A 174 1.19 11.57 -16.46
C LEU A 174 0.55 11.34 -15.11
N ILE A 175 1.41 11.27 -14.10
CA ILE A 175 1.01 11.09 -12.70
C ILE A 175 1.71 12.12 -11.83
N GLN A 176 1.17 12.39 -10.66
CA GLN A 176 1.81 13.21 -9.64
C GLN A 176 1.35 12.78 -8.25
N TYR A 177 2.30 12.62 -7.32
CA TYR A 177 1.98 12.66 -5.90
C TYR A 177 1.82 14.12 -5.45
N ILE A 178 0.72 14.41 -4.78
CA ILE A 178 0.48 15.76 -4.23
C ILE A 178 1.46 16.06 -3.09
N GLU A 179 1.52 17.31 -2.65
CA GLU A 179 2.38 17.69 -1.52
C GLU A 179 1.95 16.98 -0.23
N ALA A 180 2.92 16.58 0.61
CA ALA A 180 2.69 16.07 1.95
C ALA A 180 3.68 16.67 2.95
N ALA A 181 3.24 16.89 4.19
CA ALA A 181 4.05 17.42 5.28
C ALA A 181 3.51 16.99 6.64
N VAL A 182 4.29 17.20 7.71
CA VAL A 182 3.81 17.09 9.09
C VAL A 182 3.62 18.49 9.66
N ILE A 183 2.56 18.73 10.42
CA ILE A 183 2.42 19.92 11.25
C ILE A 183 2.42 19.57 12.74
N GLU A 184 3.03 20.46 13.52
CA GLU A 184 3.03 20.43 14.98
C GLU A 184 2.16 21.58 15.51
N CYS A 185 1.10 21.21 16.23
CA CYS A 185 0.16 22.14 16.86
C CYS A 185 0.58 22.41 18.31
N HIS A 186 1.23 23.55 18.55
CA HIS A 186 1.83 23.90 19.85
C HIS A 186 0.82 24.16 20.97
N ASP A 187 -0.33 24.72 20.63
CA ASP A 187 -1.34 25.16 21.62
C ASP A 187 -2.36 24.07 21.97
N ARG A 188 -2.25 22.88 21.35
CA ARG A 188 -3.19 21.77 21.57
C ARG A 188 -2.70 20.87 22.69
N VAL A 189 -3.64 20.43 23.53
CA VAL A 189 -3.35 19.48 24.60
C VAL A 189 -3.22 18.08 24.00
N PRO A 190 -2.08 17.39 24.17
CA PRO A 190 -1.90 16.04 23.68
C PRO A 190 -2.73 15.05 24.50
N SER A 191 -3.25 14.01 23.83
CA SER A 191 -3.93 12.89 24.50
C SER A 191 -2.98 12.09 25.40
N THR A 192 -1.68 12.13 25.09
CA THR A 192 -0.63 11.38 25.78
C THR A 192 0.36 12.35 26.42
N PRO A 193 0.56 12.32 27.74
CA PRO A 193 1.50 13.21 28.41
C PRO A 193 2.91 13.11 27.83
N GLY A 194 3.50 14.26 27.49
CA GLY A 194 4.86 14.34 26.93
C GLY A 194 4.97 14.13 25.42
N GLN A 195 3.86 13.87 24.72
CA GLN A 195 3.83 13.87 23.25
C GLN A 195 3.38 15.22 22.68
N ARG A 196 3.76 15.50 21.45
CA ARG A 196 3.27 16.59 20.62
C ARG A 196 1.96 16.21 19.92
N VAL A 197 1.17 17.21 19.56
CA VAL A 197 0.01 17.02 18.68
C VAL A 197 0.44 17.21 17.23
N LEU A 198 0.57 16.10 16.51
CA LEU A 198 1.01 16.06 15.13
C LEU A 198 -0.14 15.69 14.18
N PHE A 199 -0.13 16.29 12.99
CA PHE A 199 -0.96 15.87 11.87
C PHE A 199 -0.10 15.70 10.62
N SER A 200 -0.38 14.67 9.82
CA SER A 200 0.03 14.63 8.42
C SER A 200 -0.92 15.52 7.62
N ILE A 201 -0.41 16.38 6.75
CA ILE A 201 -1.21 17.31 5.93
C ILE A 201 -0.89 17.18 4.45
N GLU A 202 -1.89 17.42 3.62
CA GLU A 202 -1.78 17.44 2.15
C GLU A 202 -2.86 18.36 1.57
N PRO A 203 -2.67 18.90 0.35
CA PRO A 203 -3.72 19.62 -0.37
C PRO A 203 -4.99 18.75 -0.52
N TYR A 204 -6.15 19.37 -0.44
CA TYR A 204 -7.42 18.66 -0.66
C TYR A 204 -7.54 18.28 -2.14
N ILE A 205 -7.79 17.00 -2.40
CA ILE A 205 -8.02 16.50 -3.76
C ILE A 205 -9.50 16.64 -4.10
N HIS A 206 -9.82 17.58 -4.98
CA HIS A 206 -11.19 17.72 -5.51
C HIS A 206 -11.50 16.61 -6.50
N GLY A 207 -12.70 16.04 -6.41
CA GLY A 207 -13.22 15.06 -7.37
C GLY A 207 -13.58 13.73 -6.73
N GLN A 208 -13.75 12.72 -7.57
CA GLN A 208 -14.02 11.36 -7.11
C GLN A 208 -12.71 10.72 -6.67
N PHE A 209 -12.63 10.36 -5.39
CA PHE A 209 -11.48 9.69 -4.82
C PHE A 209 -11.62 8.18 -5.01
N VAL A 210 -10.58 7.55 -5.53
CA VAL A 210 -10.55 6.10 -5.76
C VAL A 210 -9.24 5.51 -5.30
N LYS A 211 -9.37 4.38 -4.61
CA LYS A 211 -8.26 3.48 -4.31
C LYS A 211 -8.09 2.50 -5.47
N PHE A 212 -6.95 2.57 -6.16
CA PHE A 212 -6.66 1.73 -7.34
C PHE A 212 -6.01 0.43 -6.93
N LEU A 213 -5.00 0.52 -6.07
CA LEU A 213 -4.27 -0.62 -5.52
C LEU A 213 -4.31 -0.51 -4.01
N ASN A 214 -4.34 -1.64 -3.31
CA ASN A 214 -3.99 -1.66 -1.88
C ASN A 214 -2.52 -2.08 -1.68
N ASN A 215 -2.08 -2.20 -0.43
CA ASN A 215 -0.75 -2.69 -0.10
C ASN A 215 -0.61 -4.23 -0.05
N PHE A 216 -1.63 -4.99 -0.47
CA PHE A 216 -1.65 -6.45 -0.37
C PHE A 216 -2.41 -7.13 -1.52
N GLY A 217 -2.08 -6.77 -2.76
CA GLY A 217 -2.51 -7.49 -3.97
C GLY A 217 -3.95 -7.27 -4.44
N TRP A 218 -4.73 -6.40 -3.80
CA TRP A 218 -6.04 -6.01 -4.32
C TRP A 218 -5.87 -4.95 -5.42
N VAL A 219 -6.67 -5.12 -6.47
CA VAL A 219 -6.71 -4.25 -7.65
C VAL A 219 -8.16 -3.85 -7.88
N HIS A 220 -8.42 -2.56 -8.06
CA HIS A 220 -9.76 -2.07 -8.32
C HIS A 220 -10.36 -2.74 -9.58
N PRO A 221 -11.53 -3.41 -9.51
CA PRO A 221 -12.07 -4.18 -10.63
C PRO A 221 -12.32 -3.36 -11.90
N GLY A 222 -12.67 -2.08 -11.74
CA GLY A 222 -12.90 -1.14 -12.83
C GLY A 222 -11.65 -0.47 -13.42
N ILE A 223 -10.44 -0.81 -12.95
CA ILE A 223 -9.21 -0.07 -13.32
C ILE A 223 -8.97 -0.01 -14.84
N ILE A 224 -9.38 -1.05 -15.58
CA ILE A 224 -9.24 -1.15 -17.05
C ILE A 224 -10.31 -0.38 -17.84
N HIS A 225 -11.43 -0.01 -17.22
CA HIS A 225 -12.60 0.59 -17.90
C HIS A 225 -12.87 2.04 -17.46
N HIS A 226 -12.11 2.55 -16.50
CA HIS A 226 -12.33 3.87 -15.91
C HIS A 226 -11.40 4.93 -16.53
N PRO A 227 -11.74 6.25 -16.53
CA PRO A 227 -10.79 7.32 -16.88
C PRO A 227 -9.45 7.30 -16.11
N TYR A 228 -9.35 6.52 -15.02
CA TYR A 228 -8.11 6.32 -14.24
C TYR A 228 -7.01 5.62 -15.06
N GLY A 229 -7.39 4.72 -15.97
CA GLY A 229 -6.49 4.09 -16.93
C GLY A 229 -5.47 3.12 -16.34
N ASN A 230 -4.46 2.82 -17.17
CA ASN A 230 -3.42 1.82 -16.93
C ASN A 230 -2.31 2.28 -15.97
N SER A 231 -2.30 3.56 -15.57
CA SER A 231 -1.20 4.21 -14.87
C SER A 231 -0.86 3.59 -13.51
N PRO A 232 -1.82 3.28 -12.61
CA PRO A 232 -1.47 2.83 -11.25
C PRO A 232 -0.66 1.52 -11.26
N GLN A 233 -1.13 0.51 -11.98
CA GLN A 233 -0.45 -0.78 -12.12
C GLN A 233 0.94 -0.63 -12.76
N ALA A 234 1.04 0.18 -13.83
CA ALA A 234 2.30 0.39 -14.52
C ALA A 234 3.30 1.19 -13.68
N PHE A 235 2.83 2.16 -12.90
CA PHE A 235 3.68 2.93 -11.99
C PHE A 235 4.26 2.06 -10.87
N ALA A 236 3.43 1.24 -10.21
CA ALA A 236 3.91 0.31 -9.19
C ALA A 236 5.02 -0.60 -9.75
N HIS A 237 4.76 -1.25 -10.89
CA HIS A 237 5.75 -2.10 -11.54
C HIS A 237 7.00 -1.32 -11.97
N TRP A 238 6.84 -0.11 -12.51
CA TRP A 238 7.95 0.77 -12.84
C TRP A 238 8.84 1.05 -11.63
N THR A 239 8.29 1.33 -10.44
CA THR A 239 9.12 1.60 -9.25
C THR A 239 10.00 0.41 -8.88
N TRP A 240 9.49 -0.81 -9.03
CA TRP A 240 10.25 -2.04 -8.83
C TRP A 240 11.42 -2.16 -9.80
N CYS A 241 11.19 -1.93 -11.09
CA CYS A 241 12.25 -2.03 -12.10
C CYS A 241 13.26 -0.87 -12.01
N ALA A 242 12.79 0.36 -11.82
CA ALA A 242 13.62 1.55 -11.71
C ALA A 242 14.49 1.56 -10.45
N SER A 243 14.03 0.91 -9.38
CA SER A 243 14.81 0.68 -8.16
C SER A 243 15.70 -0.56 -8.21
N ASN A 244 15.78 -1.24 -9.37
CA ASN A 244 16.51 -2.49 -9.52
C ASN A 244 16.09 -3.57 -8.50
N GLY A 245 14.79 -3.67 -8.23
CA GLY A 245 14.20 -4.63 -7.31
C GLY A 245 14.39 -4.30 -5.83
N GLU A 246 14.64 -3.04 -5.48
CA GLU A 246 14.79 -2.62 -4.07
C GLU A 246 13.46 -2.16 -3.46
N VAL A 247 12.64 -1.43 -4.21
CA VAL A 247 11.44 -0.75 -3.70
C VAL A 247 10.25 -0.95 -4.63
N LEU A 248 9.10 -1.30 -4.05
CA LEU A 248 7.80 -1.30 -4.73
C LEU A 248 6.88 -0.27 -4.07
N VAL A 249 6.52 0.80 -4.78
CA VAL A 249 5.51 1.77 -4.36
C VAL A 249 4.11 1.23 -4.68
N ILE A 250 3.23 1.24 -3.68
CA ILE A 250 1.90 0.62 -3.72
C ILE A 250 0.90 1.50 -2.94
N ASP A 251 -0.30 0.98 -2.67
CA ASP A 251 -1.41 1.74 -2.04
C ASP A 251 -1.76 3.01 -2.84
N ILE A 252 -1.81 2.85 -4.16
CA ILE A 252 -2.02 3.97 -5.09
C ILE A 252 -3.49 4.36 -5.09
N GLN A 253 -3.76 5.60 -4.71
CA GLN A 253 -5.10 6.16 -4.56
C GLN A 253 -5.12 7.66 -4.86
N GLY A 254 -6.25 8.17 -5.32
CA GLY A 254 -6.44 9.58 -5.64
C GLY A 254 -7.49 9.83 -6.71
N THR A 255 -7.24 10.77 -7.62
CA THR A 255 -8.20 11.16 -8.69
C THR A 255 -7.47 11.52 -10.00
N THR A 256 -8.21 11.62 -11.10
CA THR A 256 -7.70 12.20 -12.36
C THR A 256 -8.18 13.64 -12.46
N ASP A 257 -7.26 14.58 -12.66
CA ASP A 257 -7.61 16.00 -12.77
C ASP A 257 -8.12 16.37 -14.18
N HIS A 258 -8.57 17.63 -14.32
CA HIS A 258 -9.11 18.17 -15.58
C HIS A 258 -8.09 18.26 -16.73
N ASN A 259 -6.80 18.15 -16.43
CA ASN A 259 -5.72 18.10 -17.42
C ASN A 259 -5.34 16.64 -17.78
N ASN A 260 -6.15 15.67 -17.36
CA ASN A 260 -5.91 14.24 -17.54
C ASN A 260 -4.61 13.75 -16.88
N VAL A 261 -4.22 14.37 -15.76
CA VAL A 261 -3.11 13.93 -14.90
C VAL A 261 -3.67 13.18 -13.70
N ASP A 262 -3.12 12.00 -13.41
CA ASP A 262 -3.50 11.26 -12.21
C ASP A 262 -2.79 11.84 -10.98
N ARG A 263 -3.58 12.36 -10.04
CA ARG A 263 -3.14 12.93 -8.76
C ARG A 263 -3.27 11.86 -7.68
N TYR A 264 -2.14 11.38 -7.18
CA TYR A 264 -2.07 10.38 -6.13
C TYR A 264 -1.70 10.99 -4.79
N THR A 265 -2.05 10.28 -3.72
CA THR A 265 -1.68 10.63 -2.36
C THR A 265 -1.51 9.37 -1.51
N ASP A 266 -0.94 9.56 -0.33
CA ASP A 266 -0.96 8.57 0.76
C ASP A 266 -0.48 7.16 0.34
N PRO A 267 0.73 7.06 -0.25
CA PRO A 267 1.26 5.80 -0.71
C PRO A 267 1.76 4.92 0.44
N GLN A 268 1.92 3.64 0.12
CA GLN A 268 2.78 2.72 0.88
C GLN A 268 3.96 2.30 0.01
N ALA A 269 5.03 1.79 0.61
CA ALA A 269 6.06 1.08 -0.12
C ALA A 269 6.48 -0.21 0.60
N HIS A 270 6.87 -1.20 -0.18
CA HIS A 270 7.49 -2.44 0.28
C HIS A 270 8.95 -2.48 -0.15
N THR A 271 9.82 -3.00 0.71
CA THR A 271 11.25 -3.16 0.41
C THR A 271 11.64 -4.61 0.30
N SER A 272 12.53 -4.91 -0.64
CA SER A 272 13.09 -6.26 -0.77
C SER A 272 14.15 -6.53 0.30
N ALA A 273 14.49 -7.80 0.48
CA ALA A 273 15.58 -8.21 1.37
C ALA A 273 16.94 -7.63 0.97
N SER A 274 17.13 -7.31 -0.32
CA SER A 274 18.36 -6.68 -0.84
C SER A 274 18.34 -5.16 -0.80
N SER A 275 17.21 -4.55 -0.42
CA SER A 275 17.06 -3.10 -0.37
C SER A 275 18.02 -2.48 0.63
N LYS A 276 18.74 -1.45 0.18
CA LYS A 276 19.54 -0.58 1.08
C LYS A 276 18.68 0.50 1.74
N ILE A 277 17.44 0.64 1.31
CA ILE A 277 16.46 1.58 1.88
C ILE A 277 15.74 0.86 3.02
N ASP A 278 15.90 1.35 4.24
CA ASP A 278 15.06 0.98 5.36
C ASP A 278 13.98 2.04 5.57
N LEU A 279 12.74 1.70 5.20
CA LEU A 279 11.59 2.59 5.38
C LEU A 279 11.18 2.70 6.85
N MET A 280 11.58 1.75 7.71
CA MET A 280 11.17 1.63 9.11
C MET A 280 9.65 1.80 9.33
N SER A 281 8.85 1.49 8.29
CA SER A 281 7.39 1.63 8.30
C SER A 281 6.76 0.32 8.73
N LYS A 282 5.81 0.38 9.68
CA LYS A 282 5.06 -0.79 10.15
C LYS A 282 4.22 -1.46 9.06
N ALA A 283 3.94 -0.73 7.98
CA ALA A 283 3.12 -1.19 6.86
C ALA A 283 3.95 -1.70 5.66
N ASP A 284 5.28 -1.73 5.79
CA ASP A 284 6.18 -2.41 4.85
C ASP A 284 6.11 -3.94 5.08
N LEU A 285 5.37 -4.63 4.23
CA LEU A 285 5.15 -6.08 4.28
C LEU A 285 6.27 -6.87 3.58
N LYS A 286 7.35 -6.18 3.19
CA LYS A 286 8.55 -6.77 2.57
C LYS A 286 8.21 -7.64 1.37
N GLU A 287 8.91 -8.75 1.21
CA GLU A 287 8.74 -9.72 0.12
C GLU A 287 7.30 -10.20 -0.05
N ASN A 288 6.56 -10.42 1.06
CA ASN A 288 5.18 -10.89 0.98
C ASN A 288 4.27 -9.86 0.27
N GLY A 289 4.42 -8.58 0.61
CA GLY A 289 3.70 -7.51 -0.08
C GLY A 289 4.07 -7.39 -1.56
N ILE A 290 5.35 -7.58 -1.87
CA ILE A 290 5.87 -7.57 -3.25
C ILE A 290 5.28 -8.74 -4.06
N ASP A 291 5.30 -9.95 -3.50
CA ASP A 291 4.76 -11.15 -4.14
C ASP A 291 3.26 -11.00 -4.40
N LYS A 292 2.49 -10.48 -3.43
CA LYS A 292 1.05 -10.20 -3.61
C LYS A 292 0.75 -9.20 -4.72
N PHE A 293 1.59 -8.18 -4.90
CA PHE A 293 1.46 -7.31 -6.05
C PHE A 293 1.68 -8.08 -7.36
N PHE A 294 2.76 -8.84 -7.49
CA PHE A 294 3.05 -9.56 -8.74
C PHE A 294 2.11 -10.72 -9.06
N GLU A 295 1.49 -11.35 -8.05
CA GLU A 295 0.41 -12.34 -8.25
C GLU A 295 -0.81 -11.72 -8.98
N SER A 296 -1.17 -10.48 -8.61
CA SER A 296 -2.33 -9.76 -9.12
C SER A 296 -2.03 -8.85 -10.31
N HIS A 297 -0.77 -8.44 -10.48
CA HIS A 297 -0.34 -7.56 -11.55
C HIS A 297 -0.55 -8.18 -12.92
N ARG A 298 -1.03 -7.37 -13.87
CA ARG A 298 -1.06 -7.69 -15.29
C ARG A 298 -0.43 -6.52 -16.03
N CYS A 299 0.65 -6.78 -16.77
CA CYS A 299 1.26 -5.76 -17.62
C CYS A 299 0.21 -5.21 -18.59
N ASN A 300 0.34 -3.93 -18.89
CA ASN A 300 -0.55 -3.20 -19.78
C ASN A 300 0.25 -2.36 -20.78
N GLU A 301 -0.44 -1.55 -21.59
CA GLU A 301 0.19 -0.72 -22.64
C GLU A 301 1.25 0.24 -22.11
N ILE A 302 1.10 0.77 -20.89
CA ILE A 302 2.11 1.65 -20.29
C ILE A 302 3.32 0.83 -19.83
N CYS A 303 3.13 -0.38 -19.29
CA CYS A 303 4.24 -1.29 -19.00
C CYS A 303 5.05 -1.60 -20.27
N SER A 304 4.35 -1.88 -21.38
CA SER A 304 4.97 -2.15 -22.68
C SER A 304 5.72 -0.93 -23.22
N PHE A 305 5.13 0.25 -23.13
CA PHE A 305 5.79 1.52 -23.49
C PHE A 305 7.09 1.72 -22.71
N LEU A 306 7.07 1.44 -21.41
CA LEU A 306 8.22 1.53 -20.52
C LEU A 306 9.19 0.36 -20.65
N ARG A 307 8.92 -0.62 -21.52
CA ARG A 307 9.75 -1.82 -21.71
C ARG A 307 9.96 -2.61 -20.41
N LEU A 308 8.95 -2.62 -19.54
CA LEU A 308 9.03 -3.35 -18.27
C LEU A 308 9.11 -4.86 -18.54
N PRO A 309 9.99 -5.60 -17.83
CA PRO A 309 10.05 -7.04 -17.93
C PRO A 309 8.73 -7.68 -17.47
N PRO A 310 8.42 -8.90 -17.91
CA PRO A 310 7.22 -9.60 -17.46
C PRO A 310 7.43 -10.15 -16.04
N GLY A 311 6.95 -9.43 -15.02
CA GLY A 311 6.86 -9.91 -13.64
C GLY A 311 7.99 -9.45 -12.73
N LYS A 312 8.17 -10.16 -11.60
CA LYS A 312 9.06 -9.75 -10.49
C LYS A 312 10.55 -9.82 -10.85
N THR A 313 10.96 -10.81 -11.65
CA THR A 313 12.37 -11.10 -11.94
C THR A 313 12.67 -10.93 -13.42
N TRP A 314 13.90 -10.51 -13.73
CA TRP A 314 14.39 -10.37 -15.09
C TRP A 314 15.91 -10.57 -15.16
N GLU A 315 16.42 -10.83 -16.36
CA GLU A 315 17.85 -10.98 -16.62
C GLU A 315 18.46 -9.66 -17.10
N GLY A 316 19.63 -9.30 -16.55
CA GLY A 316 20.36 -8.10 -16.93
C GLY A 316 19.79 -6.80 -16.36
N PRO A 317 20.40 -5.65 -16.70
CA PRO A 317 19.90 -4.36 -16.25
C PRO A 317 18.59 -4.00 -16.95
N TYR A 318 17.65 -3.44 -16.19
CA TYR A 318 16.48 -2.81 -16.78
C TYR A 318 16.89 -1.56 -17.57
N VAL A 319 16.43 -1.45 -18.82
CA VAL A 319 16.73 -0.31 -19.71
C VAL A 319 15.45 0.44 -20.05
N PRO A 320 15.15 1.54 -19.35
CA PRO A 320 13.97 2.35 -19.61
C PRO A 320 14.08 3.15 -20.92
N PRO A 321 12.96 3.71 -21.44
CA PRO A 321 12.99 4.69 -22.51
C PRO A 321 13.88 5.91 -22.14
N PRO A 322 14.45 6.63 -23.13
CA PRO A 322 15.23 7.84 -22.87
C PRO A 322 14.43 8.87 -22.06
N GLU A 323 15.12 9.63 -21.22
CA GLU A 323 14.50 10.72 -20.48
C GLU A 323 14.25 11.92 -21.38
N VAL A 324 13.13 12.59 -21.13
CA VAL A 324 12.85 13.93 -21.63
C VAL A 324 12.83 14.92 -20.47
N PRO A 325 13.22 16.19 -20.69
CA PRO A 325 13.02 17.22 -19.70
C PRO A 325 11.55 17.29 -19.29
N LEU A 326 11.31 17.30 -17.97
CA LEU A 326 9.99 17.61 -17.42
C LEU A 326 9.67 19.07 -17.75
N MET A 327 8.98 19.32 -18.87
CA MET A 327 8.52 20.65 -19.26
C MET A 327 7.27 21.10 -18.48
N ILE A 328 6.80 20.26 -17.54
CA ILE A 328 5.57 20.46 -16.79
C ILE A 328 5.93 20.90 -15.36
N ASP A 329 5.56 22.14 -15.05
CA ASP A 329 5.50 22.62 -13.67
C ASP A 329 4.19 22.15 -13.05
N PHE A 330 4.24 20.98 -12.43
CA PHE A 330 3.12 20.36 -11.74
C PHE A 330 2.48 21.25 -10.66
N ASN A 331 3.24 22.20 -10.07
CA ASN A 331 2.71 23.17 -9.11
C ASN A 331 1.86 24.25 -9.79
N ARG A 332 2.10 24.55 -11.07
CA ARG A 332 1.29 25.48 -11.87
C ARG A 332 0.03 24.85 -12.46
N MET A 333 -0.01 23.53 -12.60
CA MET A 333 -1.15 22.78 -13.15
C MET A 333 -2.22 22.40 -12.11
N ALA A 334 -1.95 22.57 -10.81
CA ALA A 334 -2.87 22.18 -9.73
C ALA A 334 -4.06 23.13 -9.54
N LEU A 335 -4.14 24.24 -10.30
CA LEU A 335 -5.24 25.19 -10.19
C LEU A 335 -6.42 24.76 -11.07
N PRO A 336 -7.66 24.69 -10.53
CA PRO A 336 -8.83 24.49 -11.37
C PRO A 336 -9.02 25.67 -12.34
N PRO A 337 -9.68 25.44 -13.49
CA PRO A 337 -10.00 26.53 -14.42
C PRO A 337 -10.81 27.61 -13.72
N GLY A 338 -10.33 28.86 -13.74
CA GLY A 338 -11.02 30.02 -13.14
C GLY A 338 -10.55 30.42 -11.74
N ALA A 339 -9.56 29.75 -11.15
CA ALA A 339 -8.87 30.29 -9.98
C ALA A 339 -8.10 31.57 -10.37
N PRO A 340 -8.21 32.69 -9.64
CA PRO A 340 -7.41 33.87 -9.90
C PRO A 340 -5.92 33.52 -9.81
N ARG A 341 -5.15 33.97 -10.81
CA ARG A 341 -3.71 33.73 -10.92
C ARG A 341 -2.91 34.46 -9.85
#